data_AF-A0A6I9QIH7-F1
#
_entry.id   AF-A0A6I9QIH7-F1
#
_cell.length_a   1.000
_cell.length_b   1.000
_cell.length_c   1.000
_cell.angle_alpha   90.00
_cell.angle_beta   90.00
_cell.angle_gamma   90.00
#
_symmetry.space_group_name_H-M   'P 1'
#
loop_
_entity.id
_entity.type
_entity.pdbx_description
1 polymer ?
#
loop_
_entity_poly.entity_id
_entity_poly.type
_entity_poly.pdbx_seq_one_letter_code
_entity_poly.pdbx_strand_id
1 'polypeptide(L)'
;MIPVLITRRVSRRLLGGGQRGNDRKEMAWRGHLSRNLKELRFLYCQTSSASTQAREFVHRNYKDLKTLNPKLPILIRECSGVEPQLWARYEMGVERCVRLDGLTEAQINKKLEELVKAGEALKA
;
A
#
# COMPACT_ATOMS: atom_id res chain seq x y z
N MET A 1 3.20 -19.31 -67.54
CA MET A 1 2.57 -17.99 -67.76
C MET A 1 2.14 -17.42 -66.42
N ILE A 2 2.57 -16.20 -66.18
CA ILE A 2 2.29 -15.28 -65.05
C ILE A 2 0.84 -14.72 -65.18
N PRO A 3 0.27 -13.82 -64.34
CA PRO A 3 0.46 -13.36 -62.93
C PRO A 3 -0.91 -13.32 -62.15
N VAL A 4 -1.12 -12.87 -60.89
CA VAL A 4 -1.16 -11.49 -60.33
C VAL A 4 -1.75 -11.54 -58.90
N LEU A 5 -0.99 -11.02 -57.91
CA LEU A 5 -1.34 -10.11 -56.79
C LEU A 5 -2.62 -10.29 -55.91
N ILE A 6 -2.47 -10.22 -54.56
CA ILE A 6 -2.94 -9.10 -53.67
C ILE A 6 -2.98 -9.52 -52.17
N THR A 7 -2.08 -8.89 -51.40
CA THR A 7 -2.18 -8.37 -50.01
C THR A 7 -2.80 -9.21 -48.87
N ARG A 8 -2.05 -9.35 -47.76
CA ARG A 8 -2.36 -8.66 -46.49
C ARG A 8 -1.22 -8.78 -45.47
N ARG A 9 -0.50 -7.67 -45.34
CA ARG A 9 0.36 -7.33 -44.21
C ARG A 9 -0.54 -6.91 -43.04
N VAL A 10 -0.67 -7.74 -42.02
CA VAL A 10 -1.21 -7.37 -40.69
C VAL A 10 -0.31 -8.09 -39.68
N SER A 11 0.80 -7.49 -39.26
CA SER A 11 0.84 -6.58 -38.11
C SER A 11 0.03 -7.11 -36.92
N ARG A 12 0.68 -7.86 -36.03
CA ARG A 12 0.36 -7.83 -34.59
C ARG A 12 1.56 -8.30 -33.77
N ARG A 13 2.45 -7.31 -33.57
CA ARG A 13 3.35 -7.18 -32.43
C ARG A 13 2.49 -7.26 -31.16
N LEU A 14 2.37 -8.44 -30.53
CA LEU A 14 1.74 -8.58 -29.22
C LEU A 14 2.77 -8.25 -28.13
N LEU A 15 2.88 -6.95 -27.89
CA LEU A 15 2.95 -6.30 -26.58
C LEU A 15 3.35 -7.18 -25.38
N GLY A 16 4.66 -7.36 -25.17
CA GLY A 16 5.24 -7.52 -23.83
C GLY A 16 5.32 -6.15 -23.14
N GLY A 17 4.16 -5.57 -22.83
CA GLY A 17 4.04 -4.20 -22.32
C GLY A 17 4.21 -4.10 -20.81
N GLY A 18 5.36 -3.55 -20.41
CA GLY A 18 5.72 -2.93 -19.12
C GLY A 18 4.74 -2.95 -17.94
N GLN A 19 5.01 -3.81 -16.96
CA GLN A 19 4.59 -3.60 -15.57
C GLN A 19 5.70 -3.07 -14.65
N ARG A 20 6.98 -3.16 -15.07
CA ARG A 20 8.19 -2.76 -14.30
C ARG A 20 8.26 -1.31 -13.81
N GLY A 21 7.33 -0.45 -14.22
CA GLY A 21 7.27 0.96 -13.81
C GLY A 21 6.53 1.18 -12.50
N ASN A 22 5.46 0.42 -12.24
CA ASN A 22 4.59 0.65 -11.08
C ASN A 22 5.19 0.06 -9.80
N ASP A 23 5.83 -1.11 -9.90
CA ASP A 23 6.41 -1.84 -8.76
C ASP A 23 7.53 -1.06 -8.06
N ARG A 24 8.36 -0.32 -8.83
CA ARG A 24 9.43 0.52 -8.27
C ARG A 24 8.91 1.71 -7.50
N LYS A 25 7.77 2.27 -7.92
CA LYS A 25 7.15 3.42 -7.28
C LYS A 25 6.50 3.02 -5.95
N GLU A 26 5.92 1.83 -5.89
CA GLU A 26 5.32 1.27 -4.67
C GLU A 26 6.36 0.97 -3.58
N MET A 27 7.56 0.52 -3.96
CA MET A 27 8.65 0.26 -3.02
C MET A 27 9.32 1.54 -2.50
N ALA A 28 9.33 2.62 -3.29
CA ALA A 28 10.08 3.83 -2.96
C ALA A 28 9.52 4.58 -1.73
N TRP A 29 8.20 4.76 -1.63
CA TRP A 29 7.61 5.52 -0.51
C TRP A 29 7.58 4.73 0.80
N ARG A 30 7.61 3.39 0.74
CA ARG A 30 7.62 2.53 1.92
C ARG A 30 8.87 2.70 2.78
N GLY A 31 10.02 3.05 2.19
CA GLY A 31 11.23 3.39 2.94
C GLY A 31 11.16 4.75 3.65
N HIS A 32 10.23 5.62 3.27
CA HIS A 32 10.10 6.97 3.84
C HIS A 32 9.24 6.99 5.12
N LEU A 33 8.55 5.89 5.45
CA LEU A 33 7.71 5.77 6.65
C LEU A 33 8.47 6.14 7.92
N SER A 34 9.68 5.63 8.12
CA SER A 34 10.51 5.91 9.31
C SER A 34 10.98 7.36 9.43
N ARG A 35 10.95 8.16 8.36
CA ARG A 35 11.40 9.56 8.37
C ARG A 35 10.30 10.53 8.76
N ASN A 36 9.04 10.15 8.51
CA ASN A 36 7.86 11.00 8.59
C ASN A 36 6.90 10.57 9.71
N LEU A 37 6.91 9.28 10.09
CA LEU A 37 6.11 8.74 11.19
C LEU A 37 6.99 8.36 12.36
N LYS A 38 6.46 8.54 13.58
CA LYS A 38 7.09 8.03 14.81
C LYS A 38 6.51 6.68 15.20
N GLU A 39 5.21 6.47 15.02
CA GLU A 39 4.55 5.20 15.34
C GLU A 39 3.43 4.91 14.33
N LEU A 40 3.28 3.64 13.97
CA LEU A 40 2.17 3.15 13.15
C LEU A 40 1.43 2.08 13.95
N ARG A 41 0.11 2.18 14.07
CA ARG A 41 -0.70 1.20 14.79
C ARG A 41 -1.84 0.69 13.91
N PHE A 42 -1.93 -0.63 13.77
CA PHE A 42 -3.04 -1.30 13.12
C PHE A 42 -3.99 -1.83 14.20
N LEU A 43 -5.24 -1.37 14.15
CA LEU A 43 -6.35 -1.95 14.91
C LEU A 43 -7.22 -2.75 13.94
N TYR A 44 -7.47 -4.02 14.19
CA TYR A 44 -8.43 -4.79 13.40
C TYR A 44 -8.99 -5.96 14.21
N CYS A 45 -10.09 -6.53 13.72
CA CYS A 45 -10.71 -7.69 14.32
C CYS A 45 -10.20 -9.00 13.70
N GLN A 46 -9.94 -10.00 14.54
CA GLN A 46 -9.48 -11.33 14.12
C GLN A 46 -10.55 -12.14 13.38
N THR A 47 -11.82 -11.95 13.70
CA THR A 47 -12.92 -12.82 13.26
C THR A 47 -13.92 -12.13 12.34
N SER A 48 -14.03 -10.80 12.39
CA SER A 48 -15.00 -10.07 11.58
C SER A 48 -14.63 -10.09 10.09
N SER A 49 -15.64 -10.29 9.23
CA SER A 49 -15.49 -10.29 7.77
C SER A 49 -14.96 -8.95 7.25
N ALA A 50 -15.40 -7.84 7.84
CA ALA A 50 -15.00 -6.47 7.47
C ALA A 50 -13.50 -6.20 7.68
N SER A 51 -12.84 -6.93 8.58
CA SER A 51 -11.41 -6.79 8.88
C SER A 51 -10.52 -7.76 8.08
N THR A 52 -11.10 -8.60 7.21
CA THR A 52 -10.36 -9.66 6.52
C THR A 52 -9.26 -9.09 5.63
N GLN A 53 -9.56 -8.03 4.89
CA GLN A 53 -8.61 -7.38 3.97
C GLN A 53 -7.46 -6.70 4.73
N ALA A 54 -7.77 -6.03 5.86
CA ALA A 54 -6.76 -5.39 6.69
C ALA A 54 -5.80 -6.42 7.32
N ARG A 55 -6.33 -7.55 7.80
CA ARG A 55 -5.55 -8.66 8.32
C ARG A 55 -4.62 -9.27 7.25
N GLU A 56 -5.15 -9.55 6.07
CA GLU A 56 -4.36 -10.11 4.97
C GLU A 56 -3.25 -9.15 4.51
N PHE A 57 -3.56 -7.85 4.43
CA PHE A 57 -2.58 -6.81 4.15
C PHE A 57 -1.44 -6.81 5.18
N VAL A 58 -1.76 -6.88 6.47
CA VAL A 58 -0.74 -6.92 7.53
C VAL A 58 0.12 -8.20 7.40
N HIS A 59 -0.50 -9.37 7.21
CA HIS A 59 0.27 -10.61 7.06
C HIS A 59 1.26 -10.59 5.88
N ARG A 60 0.83 -10.08 4.72
CA ARG A 60 1.67 -10.02 3.52
C ARG A 60 2.77 -8.97 3.65
N ASN A 61 2.42 -7.79 4.18
CA ASN A 61 3.25 -6.60 4.05
C ASN A 61 4.12 -6.28 5.27
N TYR A 62 3.77 -6.82 6.45
CA TYR A 62 4.43 -6.46 7.71
C TYR A 62 5.94 -6.73 7.70
N LYS A 63 6.35 -7.87 7.15
CA LYS A 63 7.77 -8.25 7.07
C LYS A 63 8.57 -7.21 6.29
N ASP A 64 8.08 -6.83 5.11
CA ASP A 64 8.76 -5.87 4.23
C ASP A 64 8.79 -4.48 4.85
N LEU A 65 7.66 -4.03 5.42
CA LEU A 65 7.57 -2.73 6.10
C LEU A 65 8.58 -2.65 7.26
N LYS A 66 8.74 -3.74 8.02
CA LYS A 66 9.66 -3.79 9.16
C LYS A 66 11.12 -3.88 8.73
N THR A 67 11.42 -4.66 7.68
CA THR A 67 12.77 -4.76 7.12
C THR A 67 13.25 -3.43 6.55
N LEU A 68 12.37 -2.69 5.86
CA LEU A 68 12.69 -1.37 5.33
C LEU A 68 12.80 -0.29 6.42
N ASN A 69 12.07 -0.45 7.53
CA ASN A 69 11.98 0.54 8.60
C ASN A 69 12.25 -0.08 9.99
N PRO A 70 13.50 -0.48 10.31
CA PRO A 70 13.80 -1.15 11.57
C PRO A 70 13.53 -0.27 12.80
N LYS A 71 13.73 1.04 12.66
CA LYS A 71 13.54 2.05 13.73
C LYS A 71 12.07 2.43 13.97
N LEU A 72 11.16 2.10 13.05
CA LEU A 72 9.75 2.44 13.18
C LEU A 72 9.04 1.36 14.02
N PRO A 73 8.43 1.72 15.17
CA PRO A 73 7.51 0.84 15.87
C PRO A 73 6.19 0.72 15.08
N ILE A 74 5.94 -0.49 14.57
CA ILE A 74 4.67 -0.89 13.96
C ILE A 74 3.96 -1.76 15.00
N LEU A 75 2.88 -1.25 15.58
CA LEU A 75 2.10 -1.93 16.60
C LEU A 75 0.87 -2.56 15.97
N ILE A 76 0.64 -3.84 16.23
CA ILE A 76 -0.56 -4.54 15.80
C ILE A 76 -1.41 -4.80 17.05
N ARG A 77 -2.65 -4.34 17.03
CA ARG A 77 -3.63 -4.51 18.10
C ARG A 77 -4.85 -5.22 17.52
N GLU A 78 -4.95 -6.50 17.85
CA GLU A 78 -6.10 -7.31 17.47
C GLU A 78 -7.16 -7.16 18.56
N CYS A 79 -8.37 -6.73 18.19
CA CYS A 79 -9.47 -6.50 19.12
C CYS A 79 -10.77 -7.02 18.53
N SER A 80 -11.60 -7.68 19.36
CA SER A 80 -12.88 -8.22 18.91
C SER A 80 -13.95 -7.14 18.83
N GLY A 81 -14.76 -7.15 17.76
CA GLY A 81 -15.91 -6.25 17.59
C GLY A 81 -15.54 -4.80 17.22
N VAL A 82 -14.31 -4.55 16.77
CA VAL A 82 -13.84 -3.21 16.39
C VAL A 82 -13.70 -3.12 14.87
N GLU A 83 -14.03 -1.96 14.32
CA GLU A 83 -13.77 -1.63 12.93
C GLU A 83 -12.25 -1.57 12.67
N PRO A 84 -11.78 -2.00 11.49
CA PRO A 84 -10.38 -1.92 11.15
C PRO A 84 -9.97 -0.45 11.01
N GLN A 85 -8.93 -0.05 11.76
CA GLN A 85 -8.42 1.31 11.82
C GLN A 85 -6.90 1.34 11.71
N LEU A 86 -6.39 2.36 11.05
CA LEU A 86 -4.98 2.67 10.93
C LEU A 86 -4.69 3.97 11.65
N TRP A 87 -3.79 3.90 12.62
CA TRP A 87 -3.35 5.05 13.40
C TRP A 87 -1.90 5.37 13.05
N ALA A 88 -1.64 6.62 12.71
CA ALA A 88 -0.30 7.13 12.44
C ALA A 88 -0.01 8.28 13.39
N ARG A 89 1.09 8.17 14.14
CA ARG A 89 1.59 9.21 15.04
C ARG A 89 2.77 9.93 14.41
N TYR A 90 2.69 11.25 14.41
CA TYR A 90 3.69 12.16 13.87
C TYR A 90 4.50 12.83 14.97
N GLU A 91 5.44 13.69 14.58
CA GLU A 91 6.14 14.58 15.49
C GLU A 91 5.15 15.60 16.11
N MET A 92 5.51 16.18 17.26
CA MET A 92 4.65 17.09 18.05
C MET A 92 3.35 16.48 18.61
N GLY A 93 3.24 15.15 18.66
CA GLY A 93 2.10 14.47 19.29
C GLY A 93 0.82 14.46 18.45
N VAL A 94 0.89 14.84 17.17
CA VAL A 94 -0.25 14.75 16.25
C VAL A 94 -0.51 13.28 15.89
N GLU A 95 -1.75 12.83 16.03
CA GLU A 95 -2.20 11.50 15.64
C GLU A 95 -3.28 11.61 14.55
N ARG A 96 -3.20 10.74 13.54
CA ARG A 96 -4.24 10.59 12.51
C ARG A 96 -4.78 9.19 12.53
N CYS A 97 -6.11 9.08 12.49
CA CYS A 97 -6.84 7.83 12.39
C CYS A 97 -7.52 7.73 11.02
N VAL A 98 -7.38 6.59 10.37
CA VAL A 98 -8.02 6.26 9.10
C VAL A 98 -8.81 4.97 9.28
N ARG A 99 -10.10 5.01 8.98
CA ARG A 99 -10.94 3.80 8.92
C ARG A 99 -10.60 3.01 7.66
N LEU A 100 -10.44 1.70 7.82
CA LEU A 100 -10.13 0.75 6.74
C LEU A 100 -11.32 -0.15 6.38
N ASP A 101 -12.53 0.22 6.83
CA ASP A 101 -13.73 -0.58 6.61
C ASP A 101 -14.06 -0.69 5.11
N GLY A 102 -14.27 -1.93 4.64
CA GLY A 102 -14.60 -2.21 3.24
C GLY A 102 -13.53 -1.84 2.21
N LEU A 103 -12.32 -1.45 2.63
CA LEU A 103 -11.25 -1.08 1.72
C LEU A 103 -10.51 -2.30 1.17
N THR A 104 -10.18 -2.23 -0.11
CA THR A 104 -9.30 -3.21 -0.77
C THR A 104 -7.83 -2.97 -0.40
N GLU A 105 -6.98 -3.99 -0.58
CA GLU A 105 -5.54 -3.92 -0.32
C GLU A 105 -4.87 -2.72 -1.05
N ALA A 106 -5.27 -2.46 -2.29
CA ALA A 106 -4.76 -1.34 -3.07
C ALA A 106 -5.16 0.03 -2.49
N GLN A 107 -6.37 0.14 -1.93
CA GLN A 107 -6.83 1.36 -1.27
C GLN A 107 -6.12 1.58 0.07
N ILE A 108 -5.85 0.51 0.81
CA ILE A 108 -5.06 0.57 2.05
C ILE A 108 -3.64 1.09 1.76
N ASN A 109 -3.00 0.60 0.69
CA ASN A 109 -1.70 1.12 0.24
C ASN A 109 -1.75 2.62 -0.08
N LYS A 110 -2.77 3.08 -0.81
CA LYS A 110 -2.96 4.51 -1.10
C LYS A 110 -3.14 5.34 0.17
N LYS A 111 -3.93 4.85 1.13
CA LYS A 111 -4.11 5.53 2.42
C LYS A 111 -2.82 5.60 3.22
N LEU A 112 -2.00 4.56 3.19
CA LEU A 112 -0.68 4.58 3.82
C LEU A 112 0.24 5.60 3.14
N GLU A 113 0.22 5.70 1.81
CA GLU A 113 0.97 6.73 1.07
C GLU A 113 0.49 8.16 1.41
N GLU A 114 -0.82 8.39 1.52
CA GLU A 114 -1.40 9.66 1.97
C GLU A 114 -0.92 10.05 3.37
N LEU A 115 -0.87 9.09 4.30
CA LEU A 115 -0.37 9.31 5.66
C LEU A 115 1.11 9.68 5.68
N VAL A 116 1.93 9.08 4.81
CA VAL A 116 3.35 9.43 4.66
C VAL A 116 3.51 10.86 4.16
N LYS A 117 2.77 11.25 3.12
CA LYS A 117 2.78 12.62 2.56
C LYS A 117 2.30 13.65 3.56
N ALA A 118 1.27 13.32 4.34
CA ALA A 118 0.80 14.17 5.43
C ALA A 118 1.91 14.39 6.48
N GLY A 119 2.74 13.37 6.74
CA GLY A 119 3.88 13.49 7.65
C GLY A 119 5.01 14.36 7.10
N GLU A 120 5.23 14.36 5.77
CA GLU A 120 6.17 15.28 5.13
C GLU A 120 5.72 16.73 5.29
N ALA A 121 4.43 16.99 5.08
CA ALA A 121 3.86 18.33 5.24
C ALA A 121 3.88 18.83 6.69
N LEU A 122 3.74 17.94 7.68
CA LEU A 122 3.78 18.31 9.12
C LEU A 122 5.19 18.57 9.65
N LYS A 123 6.23 18.19 8.89
CA LYS A 123 7.64 18.36 9.26
C LYS A 123 8.26 19.62 8.64
N ALA A 124 7.62 20.18 7.61
CA ALA A 124 8.01 21.43 6.98
C ALA A 124 7.61 22.62 7.87
#